data_AF-A0A7C4JQ21-F1
#
_entry.id   AF-A0A7C4JQ21-F1
#
_cell.length_a   1.000
_cell.length_b   1.000
_cell.length_c   1.000
_cell.angle_alpha   90.00
_cell.angle_beta   90.00
_cell.angle_gamma   90.00
#
_symmetry.space_group_name_H-M   'P 1'
#
loop_
_entity.id
_entity.type
_entity.pdbx_description
1 polymer ?
#
loop_
_entity_poly.entity_id
_entity_poly.type
_entity_poly.pdbx_seq_one_letter_code
_entity_poly.pdbx_strand_id
1 'polypeptide(L)'
;MVHARQSRGRDKRNLQCEPRKRLWRFRNIGSDKDPRTSHELYTLTLLLSFSPPREHYPNRKKGIRLKGKTELLEIHGKIKSEIERRLREFEKTWRTDDEKVFSELAFCLLTPQSKAKVCWETVEKLEKSRTLFSGGEKEIAEFLRPIRFWRKKARYIIEARKRFTKGGKLVIREELTKFLNNPMEAREFLVKEVKGLGYKEASHFLRNIGWGRDLAILDRHILRSLLEFGVIDEIPKNLNKKTYLSIEQKMRKFSDELGIPMSHLDFVLWYRKTGEVFK
;
A
#
# COMPACT_ATOMS: atom_id res chain seq x y z
N MET A 1 -48.51 39.60 43.80
CA MET A 1 -47.29 39.65 44.64
C MET A 1 -46.22 38.79 43.95
N VAL A 2 -45.30 39.34 43.15
CA VAL A 2 -44.09 40.12 43.56
C VAL A 2 -43.20 39.20 44.43
N HIS A 3 -42.06 38.65 43.98
CA HIS A 3 -40.85 39.34 43.53
C HIS A 3 -39.92 38.47 42.66
N ALA A 4 -39.32 39.12 41.68
CA ALA A 4 -38.03 38.79 41.10
C ALA A 4 -36.88 39.12 42.08
N ARG A 5 -35.72 38.44 41.95
CA ARG A 5 -34.40 39.07 42.11
C ARG A 5 -33.30 38.27 41.41
N GLN A 6 -32.76 38.88 40.36
CA GLN A 6 -31.41 38.66 39.85
C GLN A 6 -30.38 39.08 40.93
N SER A 7 -29.18 38.48 40.93
CA SER A 7 -27.93 39.23 40.69
C SER A 7 -26.66 38.37 40.76
N ARG A 8 -25.81 38.55 39.72
CA ARG A 8 -24.34 38.73 39.70
C ARG A 8 -23.52 37.57 40.32
N GLY A 9 -22.66 36.86 39.59
CA GLY A 9 -21.63 37.34 38.66
C GLY A 9 -20.29 37.46 39.37
N ARG A 10 -19.37 36.49 39.16
CA ARG A 10 -17.93 36.76 39.10
C ARG A 10 -17.16 35.64 38.40
N ASP A 11 -16.57 36.06 37.29
CA ASP A 11 -15.59 35.43 36.42
C ASP A 11 -14.25 35.17 37.12
N LYS A 12 -13.51 34.12 36.71
CA LYS A 12 -12.06 34.14 36.44
C LYS A 12 -11.44 32.77 36.13
N ARG A 13 -10.88 32.71 34.91
CA ARG A 13 -9.58 32.11 34.48
C ARG A 13 -9.55 30.69 33.89
N ASN A 14 -9.57 30.67 32.54
CA ASN A 14 -8.48 30.26 31.65
C ASN A 14 -7.56 29.09 32.07
N LEU A 15 -7.68 27.99 31.34
CA LEU A 15 -6.58 27.07 31.02
C LEU A 15 -6.66 26.72 29.52
N GLN A 16 -6.11 27.60 28.68
CA GLN A 16 -5.75 27.28 27.30
C GLN A 16 -4.41 26.52 27.33
N CYS A 17 -4.39 25.31 26.75
CA CYS A 17 -3.17 24.58 26.44
C CYS A 17 -2.56 25.12 25.14
N GLU A 18 -1.40 25.76 25.22
CA GLU A 18 -0.59 26.13 24.06
C GLU A 18 0.35 24.98 23.60
N PRO A 19 0.65 24.90 22.29
CA PRO A 19 1.53 23.89 21.71
C PRO A 19 3.02 24.31 21.71
N ARG A 20 3.91 23.42 22.17
CA ARG A 20 5.37 23.62 22.08
C ARG A 20 5.87 23.49 20.63
N LYS A 21 6.22 24.62 20.01
CA LYS A 21 7.08 24.69 18.81
C LYS A 21 8.54 24.83 19.24
N ARG A 22 9.41 23.87 18.88
CA ARG A 22 10.88 24.02 18.98
C ARG A 22 11.38 24.79 17.77
N LEU A 23 11.80 26.04 17.98
CA LEU A 23 12.61 26.82 17.05
C LEU A 23 14.09 26.44 17.24
N TRP A 24 14.75 26.01 16.18
CA TRP A 24 16.21 26.02 16.08
C TRP A 24 16.67 27.43 15.73
N ARG A 25 17.39 28.09 16.65
CA ARG A 25 18.06 29.38 16.40
C ARG A 25 19.36 29.11 15.64
N PHE A 26 19.45 29.59 14.40
CA PHE A 26 20.71 29.86 13.72
C PHE A 26 21.41 31.02 14.40
N ARG A 27 22.71 30.89 14.67
CA ARG A 27 23.56 31.93 15.21
C ARG A 27 24.59 32.28 14.14
N ASN A 28 24.44 33.45 13.53
CA ASN A 28 25.42 34.09 12.65
C ASN A 28 26.40 34.90 13.52
N ILE A 29 27.69 34.63 13.35
CA ILE A 29 28.87 35.45 13.70
C ILE A 29 29.89 35.01 12.65
N GLY A 30 30.62 35.81 11.89
CA GLY A 30 30.85 37.24 11.78
C GLY A 30 32.04 37.37 10.82
N SER A 31 31.98 38.28 9.87
CA SER A 31 33.01 38.59 8.87
C SER A 31 34.15 39.42 9.47
N ASP A 32 35.41 39.10 9.18
CA ASP A 32 36.45 40.11 8.84
C ASP A 32 37.77 39.49 8.32
N LYS A 33 38.18 39.97 7.12
CA LYS A 33 39.51 40.40 6.63
C LYS A 33 40.74 39.46 6.51
N ASP A 34 41.23 39.42 5.26
CA ASP A 34 42.55 39.10 4.65
C ASP A 34 43.67 40.14 5.05
N PRO A 35 44.99 40.09 4.68
CA PRO A 35 45.85 39.08 4.01
C PRO A 35 47.28 38.85 4.60
N ARG A 36 48.01 37.92 3.95
CA ARG A 36 49.49 37.74 3.82
C ARG A 36 50.15 36.71 4.75
N THR A 37 50.64 35.61 4.17
CA THR A 37 52.09 35.44 3.86
C THR A 37 52.35 34.24 2.95
N SER A 38 53.28 34.49 2.03
CA SER A 38 53.89 33.64 1.01
C SER A 38 54.94 32.66 1.55
N HIS A 39 55.34 31.71 0.69
CA HIS A 39 56.29 30.58 0.83
C HIS A 39 55.52 29.26 1.07
N GLU A 40 55.56 28.21 0.24
CA GLU A 40 56.59 27.71 -0.66
C GLU A 40 55.96 27.04 -1.90
N LEU A 41 56.43 27.44 -3.08
CA LEU A 41 56.43 26.60 -4.27
C LEU A 41 57.57 25.61 -4.09
N TYR A 42 57.34 24.30 -4.18
CA TYR A 42 58.24 23.34 -4.82
C TYR A 42 57.58 21.96 -4.88
N THR A 43 57.70 21.31 -6.04
CA THR A 43 57.37 19.91 -6.37
C THR A 43 55.92 19.55 -6.72
N LEU A 44 55.51 19.82 -7.96
CA LEU A 44 54.43 19.05 -8.60
C LEU A 44 54.57 19.00 -10.13
N THR A 45 55.66 18.38 -10.58
CA THR A 45 55.83 18.02 -12.00
C THR A 45 56.55 16.68 -12.14
N LEU A 46 55.89 15.58 -11.78
CA LEU A 46 56.05 14.26 -12.42
C LEU A 46 55.13 13.26 -11.69
N LEU A 47 53.98 12.90 -12.27
CA LEU A 47 53.24 11.64 -12.08
C LEU A 47 51.97 11.67 -12.95
N LEU A 48 52.15 11.89 -14.25
CA LEU A 48 51.12 11.65 -15.27
C LEU A 48 51.61 10.54 -16.20
N SER A 49 51.62 9.29 -15.72
CA SER A 49 51.62 8.09 -16.58
C SER A 49 51.67 6.78 -15.79
N PHE A 50 50.85 6.59 -14.77
CA PHE A 50 50.52 5.24 -14.27
C PHE A 50 49.06 5.22 -13.84
N SER A 51 48.15 5.06 -14.82
CA SER A 51 46.82 4.54 -14.50
C SER A 51 47.01 3.05 -14.15
N PRO A 52 46.66 2.59 -12.94
CA PRO A 52 46.72 1.18 -12.64
C PRO A 52 45.81 0.41 -13.62
N PRO A 53 46.17 -0.82 -14.01
CA PRO A 53 45.31 -1.64 -14.85
C PRO A 53 43.92 -1.72 -14.22
N ARG A 54 42.87 -1.50 -15.02
CA ARG A 54 41.48 -1.67 -14.57
C ARG A 54 41.27 -3.14 -14.24
N GLU A 55 41.50 -3.51 -12.98
CA GLU A 55 41.00 -4.77 -12.44
C GLU A 55 39.50 -4.82 -12.69
N HIS A 56 39.09 -5.84 -13.44
CA HIS A 56 37.69 -6.07 -13.76
C HIS A 56 37.01 -6.66 -12.52
N TYR A 57 36.76 -5.79 -11.52
CA TYR A 57 35.97 -6.17 -10.35
C TYR A 57 34.55 -6.53 -10.83
N PRO A 58 34.05 -7.76 -10.56
CA PRO A 58 32.68 -8.11 -10.90
C PRO A 58 31.74 -7.09 -10.25
N ASN A 59 30.87 -6.49 -11.05
CA ASN A 59 29.95 -5.43 -10.61
C ASN A 59 29.19 -5.91 -9.35
N ARG A 60 29.48 -5.33 -8.17
CA ARG A 60 28.83 -5.68 -6.89
C ARG A 60 27.31 -5.74 -7.02
N LYS A 61 26.70 -4.85 -7.82
CA LYS A 61 25.26 -4.86 -8.08
C LYS A 61 24.81 -6.11 -8.83
N LYS A 62 25.62 -6.64 -9.75
CA LYS A 62 25.34 -7.88 -10.51
C LYS A 62 25.42 -9.12 -9.61
N GLY A 63 26.42 -9.20 -8.72
CA GLY A 63 26.55 -10.29 -7.74
C GLY A 63 25.45 -10.30 -6.66
N ILE A 64 25.09 -9.13 -6.14
CA ILE A 64 23.97 -8.97 -5.20
C ILE A 64 22.63 -9.32 -5.90
N ARG A 65 22.44 -8.89 -7.15
CA ARG A 65 21.24 -9.22 -7.94
C ARG A 65 21.12 -10.74 -8.17
N LEU A 66 22.21 -11.44 -8.47
CA LEU A 66 22.21 -12.90 -8.65
C LEU A 66 21.86 -13.64 -7.33
N LYS A 67 22.52 -13.30 -6.22
CA LYS A 67 22.24 -13.92 -4.91
C LYS A 67 20.80 -13.67 -4.44
N GLY A 68 20.28 -12.48 -4.71
CA GLY A 68 18.89 -12.13 -4.40
C GLY A 68 17.85 -12.87 -5.25
N LYS A 69 18.16 -13.17 -6.53
CA LYS A 69 17.26 -13.98 -7.37
C LYS A 69 17.13 -15.41 -6.84
N THR A 70 18.23 -16.01 -6.38
CA THR A 70 18.21 -17.34 -5.76
C THR A 70 17.34 -17.39 -4.51
N GLU A 71 17.43 -16.39 -3.63
CA GLU A 71 16.57 -16.25 -2.44
C GLU A 71 15.07 -16.29 -2.80
N LEU A 72 14.65 -15.56 -3.84
CA LEU A 72 13.24 -15.54 -4.27
C LEU A 72 12.77 -16.89 -4.81
N LEU A 73 13.64 -17.62 -5.52
CA LEU A 73 13.34 -18.95 -6.04
C LEU A 73 13.21 -19.98 -4.91
N GLU A 74 14.09 -19.91 -3.90
CA GLU A 74 14.01 -20.76 -2.70
C GLU A 74 12.71 -20.50 -1.92
N ILE A 75 12.38 -19.23 -1.69
CA ILE A 75 11.12 -18.85 -1.04
C ILE A 75 9.94 -19.37 -1.86
N HIS A 76 9.93 -19.14 -3.17
CA HIS A 76 8.87 -19.62 -4.06
C HIS A 76 8.70 -21.13 -3.95
N GLY A 77 9.79 -21.91 -4.04
CA GLY A 77 9.76 -23.35 -3.87
C GLY A 77 9.16 -23.77 -2.52
N LYS A 78 9.53 -23.10 -1.43
CA LYS A 78 9.03 -23.38 -0.08
C LYS A 78 7.52 -23.16 0.07
N ILE A 79 6.97 -22.07 -0.50
CA ILE A 79 5.58 -21.64 -0.25
C ILE A 79 4.65 -21.87 -1.46
N LYS A 80 5.13 -22.47 -2.55
CA LYS A 80 4.38 -22.62 -3.81
C LYS A 80 3.03 -23.29 -3.61
N SER A 81 3.00 -24.40 -2.87
CA SER A 81 1.77 -25.16 -2.61
C SER A 81 0.73 -24.33 -1.82
N GLU A 82 1.19 -23.51 -0.88
CA GLU A 82 0.34 -22.62 -0.11
C GLU A 82 -0.21 -21.48 -0.97
N ILE A 83 0.62 -20.89 -1.84
CA ILE A 83 0.19 -19.89 -2.83
C ILE A 83 -0.90 -20.48 -3.73
N GLU A 84 -0.65 -21.65 -4.33
CA GLU A 84 -1.61 -22.28 -5.24
C GLU A 84 -2.92 -22.62 -4.55
N ARG A 85 -2.87 -23.07 -3.29
CA ARG A 85 -4.08 -23.25 -2.47
C ARG A 85 -4.83 -21.94 -2.31
N ARG A 86 -4.13 -20.85 -1.99
CA ARG A 86 -4.74 -19.53 -1.81
C ARG A 86 -5.36 -18.99 -3.10
N LEU A 87 -4.69 -19.15 -4.24
CA LEU A 87 -5.23 -18.76 -5.55
C LEU A 87 -6.52 -19.54 -5.89
N ARG A 88 -6.57 -20.85 -5.58
CA ARG A 88 -7.80 -21.65 -5.73
C ARG A 88 -8.93 -21.17 -4.80
N GLU A 89 -8.62 -20.69 -3.60
CA GLU A 89 -9.62 -20.10 -2.70
C GLU A 89 -10.22 -18.82 -3.30
N PHE A 90 -9.38 -17.95 -3.88
CA PHE A 90 -9.85 -16.72 -4.52
C PHE A 90 -10.75 -16.98 -5.73
N GLU A 91 -10.45 -18.00 -6.54
CA GLU A 91 -11.32 -18.41 -7.64
C GLU A 91 -12.69 -18.89 -7.17
N LYS A 92 -12.75 -19.54 -6.00
CA LYS A 92 -14.01 -19.97 -5.41
C LYS A 92 -14.85 -18.77 -4.96
N THR A 93 -14.22 -17.71 -4.44
CA THR A 93 -14.93 -16.50 -3.99
C THR A 93 -15.89 -15.95 -5.04
N TRP A 94 -15.45 -15.83 -6.30
CA TRP A 94 -16.29 -15.33 -7.39
C TRP A 94 -17.48 -16.25 -7.71
N ARG A 95 -17.33 -17.56 -7.46
CA ARG A 95 -18.32 -18.59 -7.73
C ARG A 95 -19.36 -18.74 -6.62
N THR A 96 -19.13 -18.15 -5.45
CA THR A 96 -20.06 -18.23 -4.30
C THR A 96 -21.31 -17.39 -4.54
N ASP A 97 -21.26 -16.08 -4.29
CA ASP A 97 -22.38 -15.16 -4.44
C ASP A 97 -21.88 -13.70 -4.39
N ASP A 98 -22.80 -12.76 -4.62
CA ASP A 98 -22.52 -11.33 -4.55
C ASP A 98 -22.10 -10.86 -3.16
N GLU A 99 -22.60 -11.51 -2.11
CA GLU A 99 -22.25 -11.14 -0.73
C GLU A 99 -20.78 -11.46 -0.43
N LYS A 100 -20.30 -12.65 -0.81
CA LYS A 100 -18.90 -13.04 -0.61
C LYS A 100 -17.94 -12.17 -1.42
N VAL A 101 -18.31 -11.84 -2.65
CA VAL A 101 -17.56 -10.88 -3.48
C VAL A 101 -17.56 -9.51 -2.83
N PHE A 102 -18.70 -9.03 -2.32
CA PHE A 102 -18.78 -7.75 -1.61
C PHE A 102 -17.93 -7.73 -0.33
N SER A 103 -17.82 -8.85 0.38
CA SER A 103 -16.95 -8.96 1.55
C SER A 103 -15.46 -8.82 1.22
N GLU A 104 -15.00 -9.34 0.08
CA GLU A 104 -13.64 -9.05 -0.38
C GLU A 104 -13.45 -7.57 -0.72
N LEU A 105 -14.45 -6.93 -1.32
CA LEU A 105 -14.39 -5.50 -1.60
C LEU A 105 -14.29 -4.70 -0.29
N ALA A 106 -15.12 -5.05 0.70
CA ALA A 106 -15.09 -4.46 2.02
C ALA A 106 -13.72 -4.66 2.69
N PHE A 107 -13.16 -5.87 2.63
CA PHE A 107 -11.82 -6.15 3.11
C PHE A 107 -10.78 -5.20 2.48
N CYS A 108 -10.77 -5.07 1.15
CA CYS A 108 -9.85 -4.18 0.44
C CYS A 108 -10.06 -2.69 0.75
N LEU A 109 -11.29 -2.25 1.08
CA LEU A 109 -11.55 -0.90 1.60
C LEU A 109 -10.98 -0.68 3.01
N LEU A 110 -10.83 -1.75 3.79
CA LEU A 110 -10.30 -1.71 5.15
C LEU A 110 -8.77 -1.78 5.21
N THR A 111 -8.10 -2.42 4.25
CA THR A 111 -6.64 -2.63 4.29
C THR A 111 -5.78 -1.37 4.19
N PRO A 112 -6.19 -0.24 3.57
CA PRO A 112 -5.35 0.95 3.51
C PRO A 112 -4.90 1.34 4.91
N GLN A 113 -3.59 1.39 5.09
CA GLN A 113 -3.00 1.82 6.34
C GLN A 113 -3.41 0.96 7.57
N SER A 114 -3.83 -0.29 7.39
CA SER A 114 -4.29 -1.16 8.49
C SER A 114 -3.71 -2.57 8.35
N LYS A 115 -3.69 -3.33 9.46
CA LYS A 115 -3.19 -4.70 9.47
C LYS A 115 -4.22 -5.62 8.81
N ALA A 116 -3.81 -6.38 7.80
CA ALA A 116 -4.71 -7.21 7.00
C ALA A 116 -5.51 -8.21 7.86
N LYS A 117 -4.89 -8.90 8.83
CA LYS A 117 -5.58 -9.83 9.73
C LYS A 117 -6.73 -9.18 10.50
N VAL A 118 -6.47 -8.03 11.14
CA VAL A 118 -7.49 -7.25 11.88
C VAL A 118 -8.63 -6.84 10.94
N CYS A 119 -8.31 -6.39 9.72
CA CYS A 119 -9.32 -6.03 8.74
C CYS A 119 -10.21 -7.23 8.35
N TRP A 120 -9.60 -8.40 8.14
CA TRP A 120 -10.34 -9.60 7.77
C TRP A 120 -11.20 -10.13 8.90
N GLU A 121 -10.66 -10.22 10.12
CA GLU A 121 -11.43 -10.61 11.32
C GLU A 121 -12.64 -9.68 11.53
N THR A 122 -12.49 -8.38 11.25
CA THR A 122 -13.60 -7.43 11.32
C THR A 122 -14.65 -7.68 10.23
N VAL A 123 -14.24 -8.01 9.00
CA VAL A 123 -15.18 -8.39 7.92
C VAL A 123 -15.94 -9.66 8.29
N GLU A 124 -15.27 -10.69 8.81
CA GLU A 124 -15.92 -11.93 9.25
C GLU A 124 -16.96 -11.68 10.36
N LYS A 125 -16.64 -10.79 11.31
CA LYS A 125 -17.59 -10.36 12.35
C LYS A 125 -18.82 -9.65 11.76
N LEU A 126 -18.61 -8.75 10.80
CA LEU A 126 -19.67 -8.03 10.10
C LEU A 126 -20.53 -8.94 9.20
N GLU A 127 -19.93 -9.94 8.56
CA GLU A 127 -20.64 -10.98 7.79
C GLU A 127 -21.53 -11.79 8.73
N LYS A 128 -20.95 -12.30 9.83
CA LYS A 128 -21.65 -13.14 10.82
C LYS A 128 -22.84 -12.42 11.45
N SER A 129 -22.73 -11.13 11.72
CA SER A 129 -23.83 -10.33 12.27
C SER A 129 -24.81 -9.81 11.21
N ARG A 130 -24.58 -10.10 9.91
CA ARG A 130 -25.30 -9.54 8.75
C ARG A 130 -25.18 -8.02 8.59
N THR A 131 -24.50 -7.32 9.50
CA THR A 131 -24.32 -5.87 9.51
C THR A 131 -23.59 -5.38 8.26
N LEU A 132 -22.72 -6.20 7.66
CA LEU A 132 -22.06 -5.85 6.40
C LEU A 132 -23.07 -5.55 5.28
N PHE A 133 -24.17 -6.29 5.23
CA PHE A 133 -25.12 -6.29 4.12
C PHE A 133 -26.35 -5.42 4.39
N SER A 134 -26.80 -5.33 5.65
CA SER A 134 -28.01 -4.57 6.00
C SER A 134 -27.78 -3.42 6.99
N GLY A 135 -26.71 -3.46 7.79
CA GLY A 135 -26.47 -2.50 8.86
C GLY A 135 -26.14 -1.09 8.37
N GLY A 136 -26.51 -0.08 9.16
CA GLY A 136 -26.24 1.33 8.86
C GLY A 136 -24.78 1.74 9.08
N GLU A 137 -24.42 2.96 8.66
CA GLU A 137 -23.04 3.49 8.78
C GLU A 137 -22.53 3.46 10.22
N LYS A 138 -23.36 3.85 11.19
CA LYS A 138 -22.99 3.87 12.62
C LYS A 138 -22.69 2.46 13.13
N GLU A 139 -23.53 1.48 12.82
CA GLU A 139 -23.35 0.10 13.24
C GLU A 139 -22.08 -0.50 12.65
N ILE A 140 -21.85 -0.33 11.34
CA ILE A 140 -20.59 -0.75 10.71
C ILE A 140 -19.40 -0.08 11.40
N ALA A 141 -19.47 1.23 11.63
CA ALA A 141 -18.38 1.99 12.22
C ALA A 141 -17.97 1.48 13.61
N GLU A 142 -18.92 0.99 14.41
CA GLU A 142 -18.62 0.39 15.72
C GLU A 142 -17.76 -0.87 15.61
N PHE A 143 -18.05 -1.77 14.67
CA PHE A 143 -17.20 -2.93 14.39
C PHE A 143 -15.80 -2.53 13.90
N LEU A 144 -15.71 -1.42 13.18
CA LEU A 144 -14.46 -0.95 12.59
C LEU A 144 -13.54 -0.24 13.60
N ARG A 145 -13.94 0.02 14.85
CA ARG A 145 -13.13 0.76 15.85
C ARG A 145 -11.65 0.34 15.95
N PRO A 146 -11.27 -0.95 15.86
CA PRO A 146 -9.86 -1.39 15.88
C PRO A 146 -9.03 -0.95 14.65
N ILE A 147 -9.68 -0.42 13.61
CA ILE A 147 -9.08 -0.11 12.30
C ILE A 147 -8.85 1.41 12.20
N ARG A 148 -7.70 1.81 11.62
CA ARG A 148 -7.43 3.24 11.39
C ARG A 148 -8.42 3.83 10.38
N PHE A 149 -8.86 5.06 10.67
CA PHE A 149 -9.85 5.80 9.86
C PHE A 149 -11.20 5.10 9.77
N TRP A 150 -11.58 4.33 10.80
CA TRP A 150 -12.77 3.51 10.86
C TRP A 150 -14.06 4.22 10.43
N ARG A 151 -14.32 5.45 10.90
CA ARG A 151 -15.51 6.23 10.50
C ARG A 151 -15.57 6.46 8.99
N LYS A 152 -14.44 6.85 8.39
CA LYS A 152 -14.35 7.12 6.94
C LYS A 152 -14.53 5.82 6.15
N LYS A 153 -13.94 4.73 6.61
CA LYS A 153 -14.04 3.41 5.98
C LYS A 153 -15.44 2.81 6.06
N ALA A 154 -16.16 3.03 7.18
CA ALA A 154 -17.56 2.63 7.29
C ALA A 154 -18.42 3.32 6.22
N ARG A 155 -18.22 4.62 6.02
CA ARG A 155 -18.88 5.38 4.95
C ARG A 155 -18.59 4.82 3.57
N TYR A 156 -17.33 4.49 3.28
CA TYR A 156 -16.96 3.91 1.98
C TYR A 156 -17.62 2.54 1.75
N ILE A 157 -17.74 1.70 2.79
CA ILE A 157 -18.48 0.44 2.68
C ILE A 157 -19.96 0.71 2.34
N ILE A 158 -20.61 1.68 3.00
CA ILE A 158 -22.00 2.05 2.72
C ILE A 158 -22.17 2.60 1.29
N GLU A 159 -21.27 3.47 0.84
CA GLU A 159 -21.29 4.02 -0.52
C GLU A 159 -21.09 2.92 -1.57
N ALA A 160 -20.12 2.02 -1.36
CA ALA A 160 -19.90 0.87 -2.23
C ALA A 160 -21.12 -0.07 -2.26
N ARG A 161 -21.71 -0.37 -1.10
CA ARG A 161 -22.92 -1.20 -1.01
C ARG A 161 -24.06 -0.61 -1.81
N LYS A 162 -24.30 0.70 -1.69
CA LYS A 162 -25.30 1.44 -2.48
C LYS A 162 -25.01 1.35 -3.98
N ARG A 163 -23.74 1.55 -4.40
CA ARG A 163 -23.34 1.48 -5.81
C ARG A 163 -23.60 0.11 -6.46
N PHE A 164 -23.47 -0.95 -5.67
CA PHE A 164 -23.67 -2.33 -6.13
C PHE A 164 -24.99 -2.93 -5.67
N THR A 165 -25.99 -2.12 -5.29
CA THR A 165 -27.34 -2.59 -4.97
C THR A 165 -28.33 -2.09 -6.02
N LYS A 166 -29.08 -3.01 -6.63
CA LYS A 166 -30.16 -2.71 -7.57
C LYS A 166 -31.39 -3.51 -7.18
N GLY A 167 -32.55 -2.84 -7.07
CA GLY A 167 -33.79 -3.50 -6.63
C GLY A 167 -33.69 -4.16 -5.25
N GLY A 168 -32.88 -3.61 -4.34
CA GLY A 168 -32.67 -4.16 -2.99
C GLY A 168 -31.74 -5.39 -2.91
N LYS A 169 -31.13 -5.81 -4.02
CA LYS A 169 -30.18 -6.93 -4.06
C LYS A 169 -28.80 -6.47 -4.49
N LEU A 170 -27.77 -7.10 -3.92
CA LEU A 170 -26.39 -6.90 -4.39
C LEU A 170 -26.22 -7.50 -5.79
N VAL A 171 -25.56 -6.74 -6.67
CA VAL A 171 -25.36 -7.05 -8.09
C VAL A 171 -23.90 -6.80 -8.52
N ILE A 172 -22.96 -6.90 -7.58
CA ILE A 172 -21.53 -6.64 -7.86
C ILE A 172 -20.98 -7.57 -8.95
N ARG A 173 -21.44 -8.82 -8.99
CA ARG A 173 -21.03 -9.79 -10.00
C ARG A 173 -21.59 -9.45 -11.38
N GLU A 174 -22.84 -9.00 -11.46
CA GLU A 174 -23.44 -8.51 -12.71
C GLU A 174 -22.65 -7.32 -13.26
N GLU A 175 -22.33 -6.34 -12.40
CA GLU A 175 -21.58 -5.15 -12.79
C GLU A 175 -20.17 -5.47 -13.26
N LEU A 176 -19.48 -6.42 -12.60
CA LEU A 176 -18.12 -6.81 -12.96
C LEU A 176 -18.06 -7.74 -14.18
N THR A 177 -19.08 -8.55 -14.43
CA THR A 177 -19.11 -9.49 -15.59
C THR A 177 -19.00 -8.77 -16.93
N LYS A 178 -19.33 -7.46 -16.99
CA LYS A 178 -19.11 -6.60 -18.16
C LYS A 178 -17.64 -6.50 -18.57
N PHE A 179 -16.73 -6.80 -17.65
CA PHE A 179 -15.27 -6.78 -17.85
C PHE A 179 -14.65 -8.18 -17.78
N LEU A 180 -15.45 -9.22 -18.00
CA LEU A 180 -14.96 -10.59 -18.01
C LEU A 180 -13.80 -10.72 -19.00
N ASN A 181 -12.72 -11.38 -18.58
CA ASN A 181 -11.46 -11.50 -19.33
C ASN A 181 -10.68 -10.19 -19.54
N ASN A 182 -11.10 -9.07 -18.95
CA ASN A 182 -10.34 -7.82 -18.97
C ASN A 182 -10.12 -7.24 -17.56
N PRO A 183 -9.21 -7.84 -16.75
CA PRO A 183 -8.95 -7.38 -15.39
C PRO A 183 -8.42 -5.95 -15.31
N MET A 184 -7.76 -5.46 -16.36
CA MET A 184 -7.26 -4.09 -16.41
C MET A 184 -8.40 -3.08 -16.48
N GLU A 185 -9.39 -3.30 -17.35
CA GLU A 185 -10.59 -2.45 -17.40
C GLU A 185 -11.46 -2.60 -16.15
N ALA A 186 -11.59 -3.80 -15.60
CA ALA A 186 -12.26 -4.00 -14.32
C ALA A 186 -11.62 -3.16 -13.20
N ARG A 187 -10.28 -3.06 -13.19
CA ARG A 187 -9.55 -2.21 -12.24
C ARG A 187 -9.87 -0.73 -12.44
N GLU A 188 -9.85 -0.26 -13.69
CA GLU A 188 -10.19 1.14 -14.01
C GLU A 188 -11.61 1.50 -13.57
N PHE A 189 -12.57 0.61 -13.84
CA PHE A 189 -13.95 0.73 -13.38
C PHE A 189 -14.04 0.85 -11.86
N LEU A 190 -13.39 -0.07 -11.13
CA LEU A 190 -13.42 -0.06 -9.66
C LEU A 190 -12.80 1.19 -9.06
N VAL A 191 -11.64 1.65 -9.58
CA VAL A 191 -10.98 2.87 -9.11
C VAL A 191 -11.85 4.11 -9.33
N LYS A 192 -12.60 4.14 -10.44
CA LYS A 192 -13.52 5.24 -10.76
C LYS A 192 -14.78 5.23 -9.90
N GLU A 193 -15.38 4.06 -9.71
CA GLU A 193 -16.73 3.94 -9.15
C GLU A 193 -16.75 3.74 -7.63
N VAL A 194 -15.68 3.22 -7.05
CA VAL A 194 -15.64 2.88 -5.61
C VAL A 194 -14.73 3.85 -4.86
N LYS A 195 -15.36 4.76 -4.10
CA LYS A 195 -14.62 5.68 -3.22
C LYS A 195 -13.79 4.90 -2.20
N GLY A 196 -12.52 5.27 -2.09
CA GLY A 196 -11.57 4.62 -1.19
C GLY A 196 -10.75 3.50 -1.81
N LEU A 197 -11.05 3.06 -3.04
CA LEU A 197 -10.19 2.17 -3.83
C LEU A 197 -9.20 2.98 -4.67
N GLY A 198 -7.90 2.78 -4.43
CA GLY A 198 -6.85 3.12 -5.39
C GLY A 198 -6.50 1.91 -6.26
N TYR A 199 -5.51 2.07 -7.14
CA TYR A 199 -5.03 0.98 -8.00
C TYR A 199 -4.59 -0.25 -7.21
N LYS A 200 -3.91 -0.04 -6.08
CA LYS A 200 -3.46 -1.13 -5.21
C LYS A 200 -4.64 -1.92 -4.65
N GLU A 201 -5.62 -1.23 -4.08
CA GLU A 201 -6.79 -1.87 -3.48
C GLU A 201 -7.69 -2.54 -4.53
N ALA A 202 -7.83 -1.94 -5.72
CA ALA A 202 -8.57 -2.53 -6.83
C ALA A 202 -7.88 -3.77 -7.40
N SER A 203 -6.56 -3.73 -7.63
CA SER A 203 -5.78 -4.93 -8.00
C SER A 203 -5.89 -6.02 -6.93
N HIS A 204 -5.82 -5.63 -5.65
CA HIS A 204 -5.93 -6.55 -4.51
C HIS A 204 -7.29 -7.25 -4.49
N PHE A 205 -8.37 -6.49 -4.64
CA PHE A 205 -9.72 -7.03 -4.73
C PHE A 205 -9.86 -8.00 -5.91
N LEU A 206 -9.43 -7.59 -7.11
CA LEU A 206 -9.51 -8.43 -8.31
C LEU A 206 -8.72 -9.73 -8.15
N ARG A 207 -7.54 -9.69 -7.53
CA ARG A 207 -6.76 -10.90 -7.21
C ARG A 207 -7.55 -11.80 -6.26
N ASN A 208 -8.16 -11.25 -5.21
CA ASN A 208 -8.86 -12.02 -4.18
C ASN A 208 -10.20 -12.63 -4.64
N ILE A 209 -10.70 -12.24 -5.80
CA ILE A 209 -11.83 -12.88 -6.49
C ILE A 209 -11.38 -13.75 -7.69
N GLY A 210 -10.07 -13.95 -7.86
CA GLY A 210 -9.50 -14.82 -8.89
C GLY A 210 -9.29 -14.18 -10.27
N TRP A 211 -9.53 -12.88 -10.43
CA TRP A 211 -9.44 -12.17 -11.72
C TRP A 211 -8.10 -11.46 -11.91
N GLY A 212 -7.37 -11.19 -10.83
CA GLY A 212 -6.17 -10.35 -10.84
C GLY A 212 -4.84 -11.09 -10.94
N ARG A 213 -4.77 -12.27 -11.58
CA ARG A 213 -3.54 -13.09 -11.63
C ARG A 213 -2.33 -12.35 -12.21
N ASP A 214 -2.59 -11.41 -13.11
CA ASP A 214 -1.56 -10.62 -13.80
C ASP A 214 -1.48 -9.16 -13.31
N LEU A 215 -2.22 -8.79 -12.26
CA LEU A 215 -2.20 -7.43 -11.72
C LEU A 215 -1.20 -7.32 -10.57
N ALA A 216 -0.39 -6.26 -10.55
CA ALA A 216 0.47 -5.97 -9.42
C ALA A 216 -0.35 -5.41 -8.25
N ILE A 217 0.06 -5.75 -7.02
CA ILE A 217 -0.44 -5.14 -5.78
C ILE A 217 0.71 -4.33 -5.17
N LEU A 218 0.94 -3.13 -5.71
CA LEU A 218 2.08 -2.29 -5.33
C LEU A 218 1.90 -1.60 -3.97
N ASP A 219 2.09 -2.34 -2.88
CA ASP A 219 2.14 -1.80 -1.53
C ASP A 219 3.54 -1.33 -1.12
N ARG A 220 3.68 -0.78 0.10
CA ARG A 220 4.97 -0.29 0.62
C ARG A 220 6.06 -1.37 0.73
N HIS A 221 5.68 -2.62 1.01
CA HIS A 221 6.59 -3.76 1.16
C HIS A 221 7.04 -4.27 -0.21
N ILE A 222 6.12 -4.35 -1.17
CA ILE A 222 6.42 -4.68 -2.56
C ILE A 222 7.35 -3.63 -3.16
N LEU A 223 7.03 -2.34 -3.05
CA LEU A 223 7.87 -1.26 -3.58
C LEU A 223 9.29 -1.26 -2.98
N ARG A 224 9.41 -1.48 -1.67
CA ARG A 224 10.74 -1.64 -1.02
C ARG A 224 11.50 -2.83 -1.57
N SER A 225 10.82 -3.96 -1.79
CA SER A 225 11.45 -5.15 -2.36
C SER A 225 11.90 -4.89 -3.81
N LEU A 226 11.05 -4.24 -4.63
CA LEU A 226 11.42 -3.86 -6.00
C LEU A 226 12.63 -2.92 -6.04
N LEU A 227 12.76 -2.01 -5.07
CA LEU A 227 13.95 -1.16 -4.92
C LEU A 227 15.19 -2.00 -4.54
N GLU A 228 15.07 -2.89 -3.56
CA GLU A 228 16.15 -3.76 -3.10
C GLU A 228 16.70 -4.66 -4.23
N PHE A 229 15.83 -5.16 -5.11
CA PHE A 229 16.21 -5.97 -6.26
C PHE A 229 16.58 -5.15 -7.51
N GLY A 230 16.57 -3.82 -7.43
CA GLY A 230 16.93 -2.93 -8.53
C GLY A 230 15.94 -2.95 -9.71
N VAL A 231 14.68 -3.31 -9.46
CA VAL A 231 13.58 -3.24 -10.44
C VAL A 231 13.12 -1.78 -10.62
N ILE A 232 13.19 -1.00 -9.55
CA ILE A 232 12.97 0.45 -9.56
C ILE A 232 14.17 1.16 -8.91
N ASP A 233 14.48 2.37 -9.37
CA ASP A 233 15.63 3.13 -8.87
C ASP A 233 15.32 3.89 -7.58
N GLU A 234 14.05 4.25 -7.38
CA GLU A 234 13.56 4.94 -6.18
C GLU A 234 12.09 4.59 -5.93
N ILE A 235 11.64 4.79 -4.67
CA ILE A 235 10.23 4.68 -4.32
C ILE A 235 9.57 6.03 -4.63
N PRO A 236 8.56 6.08 -5.53
CA PRO A 236 7.93 7.32 -5.89
C PRO A 236 7.18 7.93 -4.69
N LYS A 237 7.26 9.26 -4.55
CA LYS A 237 6.51 10.00 -3.51
C LYS A 237 5.00 9.84 -3.66
N ASN A 238 4.51 9.80 -4.91
CA ASN A 238 3.10 9.63 -5.26
C ASN A 238 2.96 8.54 -6.33
N LEU A 239 2.00 7.64 -6.14
CA LEU A 239 1.64 6.60 -7.10
C LEU A 239 0.39 7.02 -7.87
N ASN A 240 0.56 7.91 -8.86
CA ASN A 240 -0.49 8.18 -9.84
C ASN A 240 -0.62 7.00 -10.82
N LYS A 241 -1.69 6.97 -11.63
CA LYS A 241 -1.97 5.94 -12.64
C LYS A 241 -0.74 5.61 -13.50
N LYS A 242 -0.12 6.63 -14.10
CA LYS A 242 1.03 6.45 -15.01
C LYS A 242 2.20 5.78 -14.30
N THR A 243 2.55 6.25 -13.10
CA THR A 243 3.63 5.68 -12.30
C THR A 243 3.31 4.25 -11.85
N TYR A 244 2.06 3.99 -11.42
CA TYR A 244 1.62 2.66 -11.01
C TYR A 244 1.77 1.64 -12.13
N LEU A 245 1.23 1.94 -13.31
CA LEU A 245 1.28 1.06 -14.47
C LEU A 245 2.72 0.85 -14.98
N SER A 246 3.56 1.88 -14.91
CA SER A 246 4.99 1.78 -15.24
C SER A 246 5.72 0.81 -14.32
N ILE A 247 5.50 0.91 -13.00
CA ILE A 247 6.11 -0.01 -12.02
C ILE A 247 5.55 -1.42 -12.15
N GLU A 248 4.24 -1.56 -12.40
CA GLU A 248 3.61 -2.86 -12.68
C GLU A 248 4.27 -3.55 -13.88
N GLN A 249 4.53 -2.82 -14.98
CA GLN A 249 5.21 -3.39 -16.14
C GLN A 249 6.67 -3.78 -15.82
N LYS A 250 7.39 -3.00 -15.01
CA LYS A 250 8.74 -3.37 -14.56
C LYS A 250 8.71 -4.63 -13.68
N MET A 251 7.74 -4.74 -12.78
CA MET A 251 7.55 -5.93 -11.95
C MET A 251 7.17 -7.15 -12.80
N ARG A 252 6.36 -6.99 -13.85
CA ARG A 252 6.04 -8.08 -14.80
C ARG A 252 7.29 -8.61 -15.47
N LYS A 253 8.11 -7.74 -16.04
CA LYS A 253 9.41 -8.12 -16.64
C LYS A 253 10.31 -8.84 -15.63
N PHE A 254 10.33 -8.37 -14.38
CA PHE A 254 11.09 -9.03 -13.32
C PHE A 254 10.54 -10.42 -12.98
N SER A 255 9.21 -10.59 -13.00
CA SER A 255 8.54 -11.89 -12.89
C SER A 255 8.98 -12.85 -13.99
N ASP A 256 8.98 -12.38 -15.24
CA ASP A 256 9.39 -13.15 -16.41
C ASP A 256 10.87 -13.56 -16.32
N GLU A 257 11.75 -12.63 -15.93
CA GLU A 257 13.17 -12.89 -15.69
C GLU A 257 13.43 -13.96 -14.61
N LEU A 258 12.53 -14.11 -13.65
CA LEU A 258 12.63 -15.08 -12.55
C LEU A 258 11.98 -16.43 -12.90
N GLY A 259 11.10 -16.48 -13.89
CA GLY A 259 10.24 -17.65 -14.13
C GLY A 259 9.20 -17.87 -13.02
N ILE A 260 8.94 -16.87 -12.18
CA ILE A 260 7.90 -16.90 -11.14
C ILE A 260 6.67 -16.20 -11.72
N PRO A 261 5.46 -16.81 -11.72
CA PRO A 261 4.25 -16.13 -12.19
C PRO A 261 3.95 -14.87 -11.36
N MET A 262 3.40 -13.83 -12.01
CA MET A 262 3.08 -12.55 -11.35
C MET A 262 2.19 -12.72 -10.11
N SER A 263 1.20 -13.61 -10.21
CA SER A 263 0.29 -14.00 -9.13
C SER A 263 0.98 -14.65 -7.93
N HIS A 264 2.15 -15.27 -8.14
CA HIS A 264 2.97 -15.85 -7.08
C HIS A 264 3.98 -14.82 -6.55
N LEU A 265 4.54 -13.97 -7.42
CA LEU A 265 5.58 -13.01 -7.05
C LEU A 265 5.12 -12.05 -5.95
N ASP A 266 3.86 -11.60 -5.98
CA ASP A 266 3.26 -10.82 -4.88
C ASP A 266 3.43 -11.53 -3.53
N PHE A 267 3.01 -12.79 -3.42
CA PHE A 267 3.13 -13.58 -2.20
C PHE A 267 4.58 -13.84 -1.80
N VAL A 268 5.47 -14.11 -2.74
CA VAL A 268 6.89 -14.35 -2.47
C VAL A 268 7.54 -13.10 -1.84
N LEU A 269 7.30 -11.93 -2.44
CA LEU A 269 7.83 -10.67 -1.92
C LEU A 269 7.20 -10.30 -0.57
N TRP A 270 5.92 -10.61 -0.37
CA TRP A 270 5.24 -10.39 0.90
C TRP A 270 5.77 -11.31 2.00
N TYR A 271 5.85 -12.61 1.72
CA TYR A 271 6.38 -13.64 2.63
C TYR A 271 7.81 -13.31 3.06
N ARG A 272 8.66 -12.84 2.15
CA ARG A 272 10.02 -12.40 2.48
C ARG A 272 10.04 -11.31 3.57
N LYS A 273 9.02 -10.47 3.66
CA LYS A 273 8.94 -9.38 4.64
C LYS A 273 8.21 -9.75 5.93
N THR A 274 7.28 -10.70 5.89
CA THR A 274 6.37 -10.98 7.01
C THR A 274 6.40 -12.42 7.51
N GLY A 275 6.93 -13.36 6.72
CA GLY A 275 6.94 -14.78 7.01
C GLY A 275 5.59 -15.48 6.79
N GLU A 276 4.61 -14.81 6.18
CA GLU A 276 3.23 -15.33 6.09
C GLU A 276 2.61 -15.21 4.70
N VAL A 277 1.84 -16.23 4.31
CA VAL A 277 0.97 -16.22 3.12
C VAL A 277 -0.48 -15.94 3.56
N PHE A 278 -0.87 -14.68 3.50
CA PHE A 278 -2.22 -14.26 3.90
C PHE A 278 -3.16 -14.11 2.70
N LYS A 279 -3.45 -12.88 2.29
CA LYS A 279 -4.29 -12.53 1.15
C LYS A 279 -4.20 -11.06 0.83
#